data_AF-A0A9E0Y3J9-F1
#
_entry.id   AF-A0A9E0Y3J9-F1
#
_cell.length_a   1.000
_cell.length_b   1.000
_cell.length_c   1.000
_cell.angle_alpha   90.00
_cell.angle_beta   90.00
_cell.angle_gamma   90.00
#
_symmetry.space_group_name_H-M   'P 1'
#
loop_
_entity.id
_entity.type
_entity.pdbx_description
1 polymer ?
#
loop_
_entity_poly.entity_id
_entity_poly.type
_entity_poly.pdbx_seq_one_letter_code
_entity_poly.pdbx_strand_id
1 'polypeptide(L)'
;MTLRMLLFLSSLISIVSCSNPSSSTENKTPLSDTIFGNGFNGYYMRLEGAIANQPVVLHLEKLGDRFQAIYSYNSIGQWIPLAVDSSVKDSLYLSEQIPGNNWSETQLPASTWRCLLKNGILQGEWLSSDHKKSFPFTLKESYPIGSIKFAMMGFSDSAKGLPQAAETPVAESDFMFVVAPHNDWLNKQICNILNIDSNLSFKDGVNKSNTQYFADYRDQLKDIDSLRPIETFNYARYQTIMPVYNDRNLITLQNDFYEFSGGAHGNYGTLFHTYDLINKKELKLSDLIQIDSITLQPIVERAFREQYRIKVKNLSQVLFDPHLATTDNFYITNKGIGFLYNPYEVASYAQGQINVFVPFSALKQWLSPYTKSQFGISNNP
;
A
#
# COMPACT_ATOMS: atom_id res chain seq x y z
N MET A 1 18.62 -43.02 -11.80
CA MET A 1 19.65 -43.05 -10.75
C MET A 1 19.08 -42.34 -9.54
N THR A 2 18.68 -43.11 -8.54
CA THR A 2 17.90 -42.74 -7.36
C THR A 2 18.83 -42.50 -6.17
N LEU A 3 18.64 -41.41 -5.42
CA LEU A 3 19.20 -41.25 -4.07
C LEU A 3 18.32 -40.25 -3.30
N ARG A 4 17.24 -40.74 -2.66
CA ARG A 4 17.12 -41.13 -1.23
C ARG A 4 17.07 -39.93 -0.26
N MET A 5 15.83 -39.55 0.01
CA MET A 5 15.30 -38.90 1.20
C MET A 5 15.83 -39.57 2.49
N LEU A 6 16.29 -38.77 3.45
CA LEU A 6 16.51 -39.19 4.83
C LEU A 6 15.61 -38.37 5.75
N LEU A 7 14.55 -39.03 6.20
CA LEU A 7 13.69 -38.64 7.30
C LEU A 7 14.42 -38.96 8.61
N PHE A 8 14.55 -37.99 9.51
CA PHE A 8 14.83 -38.26 10.92
C PHE A 8 13.55 -38.03 11.74
N LEU A 9 12.95 -39.15 12.16
CA LEU A 9 12.08 -39.21 13.32
C LEU A 9 12.97 -39.14 14.58
N SER A 10 12.66 -38.23 15.50
CA SER A 10 13.01 -38.42 16.91
C SER A 10 11.78 -38.16 17.76
N SER A 11 11.37 -39.21 18.47
CA SER A 11 10.21 -39.33 19.33
C SER A 11 10.33 -38.52 20.63
N LEU A 12 9.16 -38.08 21.10
CA LEU A 12 8.83 -37.52 22.41
C LEU A 12 9.52 -38.21 23.60
N ILE A 13 9.94 -37.40 24.57
CA ILE A 13 9.84 -37.74 26.00
C ILE A 13 9.09 -36.60 26.68
N SER A 14 7.86 -36.92 27.10
CA SER A 14 6.97 -36.08 27.89
C SER A 14 7.40 -36.16 29.36
N ILE A 15 7.57 -35.02 30.04
CA ILE A 15 7.52 -34.97 31.50
C ILE A 15 6.26 -34.20 31.88
N VAL A 16 5.34 -34.94 32.50
CA VAL A 16 4.09 -34.48 33.09
C VAL A 16 4.41 -33.80 34.42
N SER A 17 3.90 -32.59 34.63
CA SER A 17 3.62 -32.07 35.96
C SER A 17 2.20 -31.52 35.97
N CYS A 18 1.32 -32.22 36.67
CA CYS A 18 -0.06 -31.86 36.91
C CYS A 18 -0.19 -30.93 38.12
N SER A 19 -0.94 -29.83 37.97
CA SER A 19 -1.75 -29.25 39.07
C SER A 19 -2.91 -28.41 38.50
N ASN A 20 -4.03 -29.12 38.34
CA ASN A 20 -5.47 -28.81 38.31
C ASN A 20 -6.08 -27.47 37.80
N PRO A 21 -7.32 -27.56 37.24
CA PRO A 21 -7.94 -26.49 36.46
C PRO A 21 -8.91 -25.64 37.27
N SER A 22 -8.93 -24.33 37.02
CA SER A 22 -10.06 -23.46 37.36
C SER A 22 -10.65 -22.89 36.07
N SER A 23 -11.84 -23.35 35.74
CA SER A 23 -12.73 -22.76 34.75
C SER A 23 -13.22 -21.39 35.22
N SER A 24 -13.07 -20.35 34.40
CA SER A 24 -14.05 -19.26 34.30
C SER A 24 -13.73 -18.35 33.12
N THR A 25 -14.59 -18.45 32.11
CA THR A 25 -15.07 -17.36 31.25
C THR A 25 -14.01 -16.43 30.63
N GLU A 26 -13.67 -16.71 29.37
CA GLU A 26 -13.17 -15.71 28.43
C GLU A 26 -14.18 -14.56 28.30
N ASN A 27 -14.05 -13.56 29.15
CA ASN A 27 -14.57 -12.23 28.84
C ASN A 27 -13.74 -11.69 27.68
N LYS A 28 -14.25 -11.86 26.46
CA LYS A 28 -13.83 -11.07 25.29
C LYS A 28 -14.03 -9.60 25.66
N THR A 29 -12.94 -9.00 26.12
CA THR A 29 -12.89 -7.58 26.40
C THR A 29 -13.03 -6.89 25.04
N PRO A 30 -13.94 -5.91 24.88
CA PRO A 30 -14.02 -5.15 23.64
C PRO A 30 -12.63 -4.58 23.37
N LEU A 31 -12.13 -4.75 22.14
CA LEU A 31 -10.94 -4.02 21.68
C LEU A 31 -11.22 -2.55 21.92
N SER A 32 -10.60 -1.98 22.96
CA SER A 32 -10.59 -0.53 23.18
C SER A 32 -9.98 0.12 21.93
N ASP A 33 -10.50 1.28 21.54
CA ASP A 33 -10.13 2.07 20.36
C ASP A 33 -8.67 2.55 20.33
N THR A 34 -7.78 1.94 21.11
CA THR A 34 -6.39 2.33 21.22
C THR A 34 -5.57 1.16 21.74
N ILE A 35 -4.84 0.50 20.84
CA ILE A 35 -3.75 -0.42 21.20
C ILE A 35 -2.49 0.11 20.52
N PHE A 36 -1.82 1.04 21.18
CA PHE A 36 -0.49 1.50 20.78
C PHE A 36 0.56 0.54 21.35
N GLY A 37 1.25 -0.19 20.48
CA GLY A 37 2.60 -0.67 20.78
C GLY A 37 3.55 0.53 20.70
N ASN A 38 4.24 0.84 21.79
CA ASN A 38 5.33 1.83 21.88
C ASN A 38 5.15 3.15 21.10
N GLY A 39 4.35 4.08 21.63
CA GLY A 39 4.63 5.53 21.48
C GLY A 39 4.29 6.23 20.16
N PHE A 40 3.62 5.59 19.20
CA PHE A 40 3.27 6.27 17.94
C PHE A 40 1.87 6.91 17.97
N ASN A 41 1.81 8.24 17.79
CA ASN A 41 0.58 8.93 17.41
C ASN A 41 0.38 8.82 15.88
N GLY A 42 -0.73 8.23 15.46
CA GLY A 42 -1.10 8.13 14.05
C GLY A 42 -2.61 8.11 13.82
N TYR A 43 -3.01 8.37 12.59
CA TYR A 43 -4.40 8.35 12.15
C TYR A 43 -4.48 8.06 10.65
N TYR A 44 -5.62 7.49 10.25
CA TYR A 44 -6.10 7.53 8.88
C TYR A 44 -7.33 8.43 8.84
N MET A 45 -7.43 9.26 7.81
CA MET A 45 -8.55 10.15 7.56
C MET A 45 -9.01 10.03 6.11
N ARG A 46 -10.32 9.85 5.95
CA ARG A 46 -11.00 10.07 4.68
C ARG A 46 -11.65 11.45 4.72
N LEU A 47 -11.22 12.36 3.84
CA LEU A 47 -11.63 13.76 3.80
C LEU A 47 -12.40 14.02 2.50
N GLU A 48 -13.51 14.77 2.59
CA GLU A 48 -14.33 15.17 1.44
C GLU A 48 -14.54 16.68 1.40
N GLY A 49 -14.61 17.22 0.19
CA GLY A 49 -14.92 18.63 -0.03
C GLY A 49 -14.80 18.96 -1.51
N ALA A 50 -14.39 20.19 -1.82
CA ALA A 50 -14.18 20.61 -3.21
C ALA A 50 -12.95 21.50 -3.33
N ILE A 51 -12.27 21.38 -4.47
CA ILE A 51 -11.20 22.27 -4.92
C ILE A 51 -11.61 22.83 -6.27
N ALA A 52 -11.58 24.15 -6.43
CA ALA A 52 -12.05 24.81 -7.66
C ALA A 52 -13.48 24.39 -8.07
N ASN A 53 -14.39 24.24 -7.10
CA ASN A 53 -15.76 23.73 -7.27
C ASN A 53 -15.88 22.29 -7.81
N GLN A 54 -14.79 21.53 -7.86
CA GLN A 54 -14.81 20.12 -8.23
C GLN A 54 -14.76 19.27 -6.95
N PRO A 55 -15.73 18.36 -6.73
CA PRO A 55 -15.71 17.48 -5.57
C PRO A 55 -14.49 16.56 -5.57
N VAL A 56 -13.85 16.43 -4.41
CA VAL A 56 -12.67 15.59 -4.20
C VAL A 56 -12.84 14.68 -2.99
N VAL A 57 -12.16 13.54 -3.02
CA VAL A 57 -11.92 12.66 -1.87
C VAL A 57 -10.41 12.59 -1.66
N LEU A 58 -9.96 12.78 -0.43
CA LEU A 58 -8.58 12.66 0.01
C LEU A 58 -8.49 11.55 1.06
N HIS A 59 -7.56 10.63 0.87
CA HIS A 59 -7.11 9.68 1.88
C HIS A 59 -5.79 10.21 2.44
N LEU A 60 -5.75 10.47 3.74
CA LEU A 60 -4.59 11.01 4.45
C LEU A 60 -4.24 10.10 5.61
N GLU A 61 -3.00 9.65 5.66
CA GLU A 61 -2.44 8.88 6.75
C GLU A 61 -1.28 9.64 7.40
N LYS A 62 -1.20 9.53 8.72
CA LYS A 62 -0.06 9.94 9.52
C LYS A 62 0.31 8.83 10.50
N LEU A 63 1.58 8.55 10.67
CA LEU A 63 2.08 7.77 11.80
C LEU A 63 3.51 8.19 12.15
N GLY A 64 3.70 8.68 13.38
CA GLY A 64 4.92 9.40 13.72
C GLY A 64 5.06 10.65 12.84
N ASP A 65 6.22 10.85 12.23
CA ASP A 65 6.48 11.96 11.29
C ASP A 65 6.22 11.60 9.82
N ARG A 66 5.80 10.36 9.55
CA ARG A 66 5.49 9.89 8.20
C ARG A 66 4.06 10.26 7.84
N PHE A 67 3.92 10.83 6.64
CA PHE A 67 2.63 11.13 6.04
C PHE A 67 2.53 10.48 4.66
N GLN A 68 1.35 9.98 4.34
CA GLN A 68 1.00 9.56 3.01
C GLN A 68 -0.37 10.15 2.67
N ALA A 69 -0.50 10.67 1.45
CA ALA A 69 -1.71 11.33 1.03
C ALA A 69 -1.97 11.05 -0.45
N ILE A 70 -3.22 10.73 -0.76
CA ILE A 70 -3.67 10.50 -2.13
C ILE A 70 -5.08 11.04 -2.27
N TYR A 71 -5.30 11.85 -3.30
CA TYR A 71 -6.61 12.42 -3.56
C TYR A 71 -7.06 12.15 -4.99
N SER A 72 -8.34 12.28 -5.23
CA SER A 72 -8.91 12.22 -6.58
C SER A 72 -10.09 13.16 -6.72
N TYR A 73 -10.29 13.68 -7.92
CA TYR A 73 -11.52 14.35 -8.29
C TYR A 73 -12.60 13.32 -8.58
N ASN A 74 -13.78 13.46 -7.97
CA ASN A 74 -14.87 12.48 -8.12
C ASN A 74 -15.33 12.29 -9.57
N SER A 75 -15.13 13.29 -10.42
CA SER A 75 -15.45 13.25 -11.85
C SER A 75 -14.47 12.42 -12.67
N ILE A 76 -13.21 12.31 -12.23
CA ILE A 76 -12.11 11.65 -12.96
C ILE A 76 -11.74 10.31 -12.32
N GLY A 77 -11.68 10.26 -10.98
CA GLY A 77 -11.32 9.11 -10.16
C GLY A 77 -9.89 8.59 -10.33
N GLN A 78 -9.07 9.23 -11.17
CA GLN A 78 -7.63 8.98 -11.19
C GLN A 78 -7.01 9.53 -9.91
N TRP A 79 -6.14 8.74 -9.29
CA TRP A 79 -5.40 9.17 -8.12
C TRP A 79 -4.31 10.16 -8.46
N ILE A 80 -4.12 11.11 -7.54
CA ILE A 80 -3.05 12.08 -7.53
C ILE A 80 -2.37 11.94 -6.17
N PRO A 81 -1.21 11.26 -6.11
CA PRO A 81 -0.43 11.17 -4.89
C PRO A 81 0.08 12.56 -4.48
N LEU A 82 0.18 12.79 -3.18
CA LEU A 82 0.69 14.02 -2.60
C LEU A 82 1.95 13.69 -1.80
N ALA A 83 3.06 14.34 -2.13
CA ALA A 83 4.22 14.37 -1.26
C ALA A 83 3.98 15.42 -0.16
N VAL A 84 4.38 15.10 1.07
CA VAL A 84 4.36 16.04 2.20
C VAL A 84 5.74 16.66 2.31
N ASP A 85 5.94 17.83 1.70
CA ASP A 85 7.28 18.43 1.68
C ASP A 85 7.66 19.03 3.04
N SER A 86 6.67 19.45 3.84
CA SER A 86 6.90 19.80 5.25
C SER A 86 5.62 19.72 6.09
N SER A 87 5.81 19.45 7.38
CA SER A 87 4.75 19.53 8.38
C SER A 87 5.26 20.23 9.64
N VAL A 88 4.54 21.23 10.14
CA VAL A 88 4.84 21.90 11.42
C VAL A 88 3.54 22.04 12.21
N LYS A 89 3.43 21.30 13.32
CA LYS A 89 2.19 21.21 14.11
C LYS A 89 1.00 20.82 13.21
N ASP A 90 0.04 21.72 13.06
CA ASP A 90 -1.17 21.55 12.26
C ASP A 90 -0.97 21.97 10.80
N SER A 91 0.18 22.57 10.44
CA SER A 91 0.46 23.05 9.09
C SER A 91 1.06 21.95 8.23
N LEU A 92 0.54 21.81 7.01
CA LEU A 92 1.01 20.89 5.99
C LEU A 92 1.30 21.67 4.71
N TYR A 93 2.44 21.36 4.09
CA TYR A 93 2.77 21.78 2.73
C TYR A 93 2.86 20.52 1.86
N LEU A 94 1.99 20.44 0.85
CA LEU A 94 1.88 19.25 0.00
C LEU A 94 2.16 19.61 -1.45
N SER A 95 2.74 18.67 -2.20
CA SER A 95 2.97 18.80 -3.63
C SER A 95 2.38 17.60 -4.39
N GLU A 96 1.74 17.88 -5.53
CA GLU A 96 1.19 16.84 -6.40
C GLU A 96 2.30 16.08 -7.12
N GLN A 97 2.28 14.76 -7.01
CA GLN A 97 3.15 13.91 -7.82
C GLN A 97 2.49 13.67 -9.18
N ILE A 98 3.14 14.15 -10.24
CA ILE A 98 2.66 14.02 -11.62
C ILE A 98 3.19 12.70 -12.20
N PRO A 99 2.33 11.73 -12.55
CA PRO A 99 2.77 10.51 -13.21
C PRO A 99 3.56 10.82 -14.50
N GLY A 100 4.67 10.12 -14.71
CA GLY A 100 5.51 10.30 -15.89
C GLY A 100 6.43 11.52 -15.88
N ASN A 101 6.40 12.38 -14.85
CA ASN A 101 7.38 13.47 -14.73
C ASN A 101 8.82 12.94 -14.69
N ASN A 102 9.03 11.79 -14.03
CA ASN A 102 10.35 11.16 -13.93
C ASN A 102 10.81 10.51 -15.25
N TRP A 103 9.91 10.38 -16.22
CA TRP A 103 10.15 9.79 -17.54
C TRP A 103 10.47 10.85 -18.61
N SER A 104 10.26 12.12 -18.29
CA SER A 104 10.42 13.26 -19.19
C SER A 104 11.74 13.99 -18.89
N GLU A 105 12.50 14.34 -19.93
CA GLU A 105 13.65 15.24 -19.81
C GLU A 105 13.26 16.61 -19.23
N THR A 106 12.01 17.03 -19.46
CA THR A 106 11.45 18.25 -18.88
C THR A 106 10.48 17.87 -17.76
N GLN A 107 10.89 18.08 -16.51
CA GLN A 107 9.99 17.95 -15.37
C GLN A 107 8.98 19.09 -15.38
N LEU A 108 7.69 18.78 -15.25
CA LEU A 108 6.69 19.81 -15.06
C LEU A 108 6.59 20.20 -13.58
N PRO A 109 6.41 21.50 -13.27
CA PRO A 109 6.15 21.90 -11.91
C PRO A 109 4.86 21.24 -11.39
N ALA A 110 4.86 20.91 -10.10
CA ALA A 110 3.72 20.33 -9.40
C ALA A 110 2.79 21.44 -8.88
N SER A 111 1.48 21.18 -8.85
CA SER A 111 0.56 22.01 -8.06
C SER A 111 0.85 21.78 -6.58
N THR A 112 0.66 22.81 -5.75
CA THR A 112 1.01 22.75 -4.32
C THR A 112 -0.14 23.18 -3.41
N TRP A 113 -0.14 22.67 -2.19
CA TRP A 113 -1.19 22.89 -1.21
C TRP A 113 -0.56 23.48 0.04
N ARG A 114 -1.13 24.58 0.53
CA ARG A 114 -0.76 25.19 1.82
C ARG A 114 -1.94 25.05 2.75
N CYS A 115 -1.87 24.14 3.70
CA CYS A 115 -3.03 23.73 4.46
C CYS A 115 -2.78 23.63 5.97
N LEU A 116 -3.89 23.72 6.70
CA LEU A 116 -4.00 23.51 8.14
C LEU A 116 -4.95 22.33 8.37
N LEU A 117 -4.50 21.33 9.12
CA LEU A 117 -5.30 20.21 9.57
C LEU A 117 -5.62 20.36 11.05
N LYS A 118 -6.90 20.59 11.37
CA LYS A 118 -7.35 20.71 12.76
C LYS A 118 -8.74 20.12 12.94
N ASN A 119 -8.91 19.30 13.98
CA ASN A 119 -10.20 18.73 14.38
C ASN A 119 -10.99 18.10 13.21
N GLY A 120 -10.33 17.29 12.39
CA GLY A 120 -11.01 16.63 11.27
C GLY A 120 -11.18 17.49 10.01
N ILE A 121 -10.64 18.72 9.99
CA ILE A 121 -10.82 19.67 8.88
C ILE A 121 -9.46 20.03 8.30
N LEU A 122 -9.26 19.74 7.01
CA LEU A 122 -8.13 20.19 6.22
C LEU A 122 -8.56 21.38 5.36
N GLN A 123 -8.00 22.56 5.60
CA GLN A 123 -8.37 23.77 4.88
C GLN A 123 -7.14 24.55 4.47
N GLY A 124 -7.23 25.28 3.36
CA GLY A 124 -6.08 26.00 2.84
C GLY A 124 -6.27 26.50 1.42
N GLU A 125 -5.15 26.74 0.76
CA GLU A 125 -5.09 27.19 -0.63
C GLU A 125 -4.40 26.12 -1.49
N TRP A 126 -5.03 25.77 -2.61
CA TRP A 126 -4.44 25.00 -3.69
C TRP A 126 -3.87 25.99 -4.72
N LEU A 127 -2.63 25.79 -5.16
CA LEU A 127 -1.96 26.62 -6.17
C LEU A 127 -1.64 25.78 -7.41
N SER A 128 -1.94 26.31 -8.60
CA SER A 128 -1.57 25.67 -9.86
C SER A 128 -0.06 25.54 -10.00
N SER A 129 0.39 24.63 -10.84
CA SER A 129 1.82 24.40 -11.09
C SER A 129 2.61 25.63 -11.57
N ASP A 130 1.96 26.56 -12.26
CA ASP A 130 2.54 27.85 -12.66
C ASP A 130 2.32 28.99 -11.64
N HIS A 131 1.68 28.66 -10.51
CA HIS A 131 1.27 29.55 -9.43
C HIS A 131 0.37 30.72 -9.86
N LYS A 132 -0.24 30.67 -11.06
CA LYS A 132 -1.14 31.73 -11.56
C LYS A 132 -2.57 31.59 -11.09
N LYS A 133 -2.99 30.40 -10.68
CA LYS A 133 -4.32 30.13 -10.13
C LYS A 133 -4.18 29.67 -8.68
N SER A 134 -5.04 30.21 -7.82
CA SER A 134 -5.21 29.77 -6.44
C SER A 134 -6.68 29.50 -6.17
N PHE A 135 -6.97 28.44 -5.44
CA PHE A 135 -8.33 28.11 -5.02
C PHE A 135 -8.35 27.79 -3.52
N PRO A 136 -9.16 28.51 -2.72
CA PRO A 136 -9.42 28.11 -1.35
C PRO A 136 -10.17 26.79 -1.36
N PHE A 137 -9.88 25.95 -0.35
CA PHE A 137 -10.62 24.71 -0.15
C PHE A 137 -10.81 24.42 1.34
N THR A 138 -11.85 23.63 1.60
CA THR A 138 -12.09 23.01 2.91
C THR A 138 -12.52 21.58 2.66
N LEU A 139 -11.77 20.62 3.20
CA LEU A 139 -12.11 19.20 3.24
C LEU A 139 -12.42 18.81 4.69
N LYS A 140 -13.46 18.00 4.89
CA LYS A 140 -13.93 17.54 6.20
C LYS A 140 -13.88 16.02 6.28
N GLU A 141 -13.52 15.50 7.45
CA GLU A 141 -13.49 14.06 7.70
C GLU A 141 -14.90 13.48 7.51
N SER A 142 -15.02 12.47 6.64
CA SER A 142 -16.29 11.91 6.20
C SER A 142 -16.13 10.43 5.84
N TYR A 143 -16.98 9.60 6.44
CA TYR A 143 -17.10 8.17 6.17
C TYR A 143 -18.54 7.86 5.74
N PRO A 144 -18.86 7.93 4.44
CA PRO A 144 -20.19 7.58 3.94
C PRO A 144 -20.51 6.11 4.21
N ILE A 145 -21.79 5.75 4.15
CA ILE A 145 -22.26 4.36 4.35
C ILE A 145 -21.46 3.40 3.47
N GLY A 146 -20.95 2.32 4.08
CA GLY A 146 -20.08 1.36 3.42
C GLY A 146 -18.60 1.73 3.44
N SER A 147 -18.21 2.78 4.16
CA SER A 147 -16.82 3.10 4.48
C SER A 147 -16.43 2.59 5.87
N ILE A 148 -15.14 2.40 6.11
CA ILE A 148 -14.57 2.01 7.40
C ILE A 148 -13.73 3.17 7.97
N LYS A 149 -13.94 3.49 9.24
CA LYS A 149 -13.00 4.32 10.00
C LYS A 149 -11.90 3.42 10.58
N PHE A 150 -10.71 3.48 10.01
CA PHE A 150 -9.58 2.65 10.43
C PHE A 150 -8.85 3.26 11.64
N ALA A 151 -8.30 2.39 12.47
CA ALA A 151 -7.23 2.73 13.40
C ALA A 151 -5.87 2.46 12.75
N MET A 152 -4.80 3.06 13.27
CA MET A 152 -3.43 2.84 12.80
C MET A 152 -2.63 2.02 13.83
N MET A 153 -1.79 1.10 13.34
CA MET A 153 -0.78 0.41 14.13
C MET A 153 0.60 0.58 13.51
N GLY A 154 1.61 0.66 14.37
CA GLY A 154 3.02 0.77 14.02
C GLY A 154 3.88 -0.16 14.87
N PHE A 155 4.83 -0.84 14.24
CA PHE A 155 5.81 -1.68 14.91
C PHE A 155 7.18 -1.44 14.29
N SER A 156 8.11 -0.94 15.09
CA SER A 156 9.51 -0.76 14.68
C SER A 156 10.40 -1.54 15.64
N ASP A 157 11.36 -2.29 15.08
CA ASP A 157 12.31 -3.08 15.86
C ASP A 157 13.65 -3.18 15.11
N SER A 158 14.72 -3.52 15.83
CA SER A 158 16.05 -3.71 15.24
C SER A 158 16.85 -4.75 15.99
N ALA A 159 17.77 -5.41 15.30
CA ALA A 159 18.68 -6.38 15.90
C ALA A 159 20.11 -6.19 15.40
N LYS A 160 21.06 -6.24 16.34
CA LYS A 160 22.48 -6.36 16.03
C LYS A 160 22.76 -7.73 15.41
N GLY A 161 23.57 -7.71 14.36
CA GLY A 161 24.04 -8.92 13.68
C GLY A 161 24.94 -9.80 14.54
N LEU A 162 25.98 -9.20 15.13
CA LEU A 162 26.94 -9.83 16.02
C LEU A 162 26.83 -9.16 17.40
N PRO A 163 26.00 -9.67 18.33
CA PRO A 163 25.66 -8.95 19.56
C PRO A 163 26.84 -8.57 20.47
N GLN A 164 27.95 -9.29 20.37
CA GLN A 164 29.15 -9.09 21.19
C GLN A 164 30.19 -8.16 20.54
N ALA A 165 30.02 -7.79 19.27
CA ALA A 165 30.94 -6.90 18.57
C ALA A 165 30.61 -5.43 18.86
N ALA A 166 31.66 -4.60 19.01
CA ALA A 166 31.50 -3.16 19.24
C ALA A 166 30.90 -2.47 18.01
N GLU A 167 31.36 -2.85 16.82
CA GLU A 167 30.83 -2.44 15.52
C GLU A 167 30.24 -3.67 14.84
N THR A 168 28.95 -3.61 14.52
CA THR A 168 28.19 -4.72 13.94
C THR A 168 27.11 -4.16 13.05
N PRO A 169 26.78 -4.85 11.93
CA PRO A 169 25.68 -4.44 11.10
C PRO A 169 24.36 -4.65 11.85
N VAL A 170 23.34 -3.90 11.47
CA VAL A 170 22.02 -3.92 12.10
C VAL A 170 20.96 -4.29 11.07
N ALA A 171 20.03 -5.16 11.44
CA ALA A 171 18.80 -5.35 10.69
C ALA A 171 17.68 -4.54 11.31
N GLU A 172 16.93 -3.82 10.49
CA GLU A 172 15.75 -3.06 10.88
C GLU A 172 14.47 -3.71 10.33
N SER A 173 13.38 -3.57 11.08
CA SER A 173 12.04 -3.96 10.68
C SER A 173 11.04 -2.88 11.04
N ASP A 174 10.24 -2.43 10.08
CA ASP A 174 9.22 -1.41 10.30
C ASP A 174 7.91 -1.78 9.60
N PHE A 175 6.83 -1.87 10.36
CA PHE A 175 5.47 -2.12 9.86
C PHE A 175 4.57 -0.96 10.25
N MET A 176 3.80 -0.47 9.27
CA MET A 176 2.77 0.54 9.46
C MET A 176 1.50 0.04 8.78
N PHE A 177 0.38 -0.06 9.46
CA PHE A 177 -0.83 -0.56 8.81
C PHE A 177 -2.09 -0.09 9.48
N VAL A 178 -3.15 0.00 8.68
CA VAL A 178 -4.50 0.15 9.20
C VAL A 178 -5.03 -1.12 9.85
N VAL A 179 -5.88 -0.94 10.85
CA VAL A 179 -6.70 -1.97 11.47
C VAL A 179 -8.16 -1.53 11.38
N ALA A 180 -9.05 -2.43 11.00
CA ALA A 180 -10.48 -2.14 10.90
C ALA A 180 -11.16 -2.47 12.24
N PRO A 181 -11.56 -1.47 13.06
CA PRO A 181 -12.29 -1.73 14.29
C PRO A 181 -13.59 -2.47 13.95
N HIS A 182 -13.89 -3.51 14.72
CA HIS A 182 -15.11 -4.32 14.58
C HIS A 182 -15.27 -5.07 13.24
N ASN A 183 -14.21 -5.26 12.45
CA ASN A 183 -14.25 -6.07 11.23
C ASN A 183 -13.16 -7.16 11.23
N ASP A 184 -13.45 -8.25 11.95
CA ASP A 184 -12.53 -9.40 12.09
C ASP A 184 -12.17 -10.03 10.75
N TRP A 185 -13.11 -10.08 9.80
CA TRP A 185 -12.84 -10.67 8.49
C TRP A 185 -11.80 -9.88 7.71
N LEU A 186 -11.93 -8.55 7.67
CA LEU A 186 -10.96 -7.68 7.00
C LEU A 186 -9.62 -7.69 7.74
N ASN A 187 -9.62 -7.71 9.08
CA ASN A 187 -8.39 -7.82 9.86
C ASN A 187 -7.63 -9.12 9.57
N LYS A 188 -8.33 -10.24 9.32
CA LYS A 188 -7.67 -11.48 8.85
C LYS A 188 -7.03 -11.31 7.47
N GLN A 189 -7.64 -10.54 6.56
CA GLN A 189 -7.00 -10.24 5.27
C GLN A 189 -5.77 -9.36 5.45
N ILE A 190 -5.82 -8.37 6.33
CA ILE A 190 -4.66 -7.53 6.67
C ILE A 190 -3.52 -8.39 7.26
N CYS A 191 -3.82 -9.36 8.14
CA CYS A 191 -2.82 -10.33 8.60
C CYS A 191 -2.20 -11.14 7.44
N ASN A 192 -3.00 -11.56 6.45
CA ASN A 192 -2.50 -12.27 5.28
C ASN A 192 -1.56 -11.39 4.43
N ILE A 193 -1.91 -10.12 4.21
CA ILE A 193 -1.06 -9.15 3.49
C ILE A 193 0.28 -8.94 4.23
N LEU A 194 0.24 -8.88 5.56
CA LEU A 194 1.43 -8.77 6.43
C LEU A 194 2.23 -10.08 6.52
N ASN A 195 1.74 -11.19 5.96
CA ASN A 195 2.30 -12.52 6.13
C ASN A 195 2.48 -12.93 7.62
N ILE A 196 1.50 -12.60 8.47
CA ILE A 196 1.47 -12.98 9.88
C ILE A 196 0.33 -13.94 10.19
N ASP A 197 0.46 -14.69 11.29
CA ASP A 197 -0.56 -15.65 11.74
C ASP A 197 -1.85 -14.93 12.16
N SER A 198 -2.90 -15.11 11.35
CA SER A 198 -4.23 -14.50 11.57
C SER A 198 -4.97 -15.01 12.82
N ASN A 199 -4.44 -16.02 13.52
CA ASN A 199 -4.96 -16.47 14.82
C ASN A 199 -4.34 -15.75 16.02
N LEU A 200 -3.27 -14.97 15.80
CA LEU A 200 -2.62 -14.17 16.82
C LEU A 200 -3.16 -12.73 16.80
N SER A 201 -2.90 -11.99 17.89
CA SER A 201 -3.03 -10.53 17.84
C SER A 201 -2.03 -9.97 16.82
N PHE A 202 -2.32 -8.79 16.23
CA PHE A 202 -1.38 -8.11 15.32
C PHE A 202 0.00 -7.95 15.96
N LYS A 203 0.06 -7.56 17.24
CA LYS A 203 1.31 -7.43 18.00
C LYS A 203 2.08 -8.75 18.08
N ASP A 204 1.42 -9.83 18.47
CA ASP A 204 2.09 -11.13 18.62
C ASP A 204 2.51 -11.74 17.28
N GLY A 205 1.67 -11.55 16.24
CA GLY A 205 1.99 -11.95 14.87
C GLY A 205 3.23 -11.23 14.32
N VAL A 206 3.29 -9.91 14.47
CA VAL A 206 4.46 -9.10 14.08
C VAL A 206 5.68 -9.48 14.91
N ASN A 207 5.56 -9.61 16.24
CA ASN A 207 6.67 -10.02 17.10
C ASN A 207 7.25 -11.39 16.71
N LYS A 208 6.38 -12.36 16.37
CA LYS A 208 6.79 -13.67 15.86
C LYS A 208 7.53 -13.54 14.53
N SER A 209 7.00 -12.75 13.59
CA SER A 209 7.66 -12.45 12.32
C SER A 209 9.03 -11.79 12.50
N ASN A 210 9.14 -10.79 13.38
CA ASN A 210 10.41 -10.11 13.70
C ASN A 210 11.43 -11.07 14.32
N THR A 211 10.98 -11.92 15.25
CA THR A 211 11.85 -12.93 15.88
C THR A 211 12.47 -13.85 14.84
N GLN A 212 11.67 -14.34 13.89
CA GLN A 212 12.17 -15.19 12.80
C GLN A 212 13.14 -14.43 11.89
N TYR A 213 12.75 -13.24 11.43
CA TYR A 213 13.59 -12.40 10.56
C TYR A 213 14.95 -12.08 11.17
N PHE A 214 15.01 -11.69 12.44
CA PHE A 214 16.27 -11.41 13.11
C PHE A 214 17.10 -12.66 13.44
N ALA A 215 16.48 -13.83 13.50
CA ALA A 215 17.20 -15.10 13.59
C ALA A 215 17.84 -15.44 12.25
N ASP A 216 17.07 -15.38 11.15
CA ASP A 216 17.54 -15.64 9.79
C ASP A 216 18.66 -14.69 9.39
N TYR A 217 18.51 -13.39 9.69
CA TYR A 217 19.57 -12.39 9.50
C TYR A 217 20.86 -12.80 10.21
N ARG A 218 20.81 -13.14 11.50
CA ARG A 218 22.00 -13.54 12.28
C ARG A 218 22.61 -14.84 11.78
N ASP A 219 21.80 -15.77 11.29
CA ASP A 219 22.28 -17.01 10.70
C ASP A 219 23.03 -16.75 9.39
N GLN A 220 22.52 -15.86 8.52
CA GLN A 220 23.22 -15.45 7.29
C GLN A 220 24.58 -14.80 7.57
N LEU A 221 24.71 -14.07 8.69
CA LEU A 221 25.98 -13.43 9.02
C LEU A 221 27.09 -14.41 9.42
N LYS A 222 26.76 -15.66 9.78
CA LYS A 222 27.75 -16.68 10.16
C LYS A 222 28.62 -17.11 8.97
N ASP A 223 28.06 -17.05 7.77
CA ASP A 223 28.68 -17.53 6.53
C ASP A 223 29.29 -16.40 5.69
N ILE A 224 29.46 -15.20 6.27
CA ILE A 224 30.00 -14.05 5.55
C ILE A 224 31.50 -14.21 5.31
N ASP A 225 31.88 -14.05 4.04
CA ASP A 225 33.26 -13.85 3.63
C ASP A 225 33.79 -12.50 4.18
N SER A 226 34.88 -12.59 4.95
CA SER A 226 35.65 -11.47 5.51
C SER A 226 36.08 -10.38 4.50
N LEU A 227 35.96 -10.63 3.19
CA LEU A 227 36.29 -9.68 2.13
C LEU A 227 35.20 -8.63 1.84
N ARG A 228 33.99 -8.76 2.39
CA ARG A 228 32.92 -7.76 2.21
C ARG A 228 32.91 -6.72 3.32
N PRO A 229 32.76 -5.41 3.02
CA PRO A 229 32.60 -4.39 4.05
C PRO A 229 31.37 -4.71 4.91
N ILE A 230 31.54 -4.63 6.23
CA ILE A 230 30.52 -5.09 7.19
C ILE A 230 29.23 -4.27 7.09
N GLU A 231 29.32 -3.03 6.61
CA GLU A 231 28.21 -2.11 6.40
C GLU A 231 27.26 -2.57 5.29
N THR A 232 27.73 -3.43 4.38
CA THR A 232 26.89 -4.00 3.31
C THR A 232 25.82 -4.95 3.84
N PHE A 233 25.86 -5.28 5.13
CA PHE A 233 24.92 -6.17 5.80
C PHE A 233 23.91 -5.45 6.71
N ASN A 234 23.79 -4.12 6.62
CA ASN A 234 22.73 -3.41 7.31
C ASN A 234 21.39 -3.69 6.62
N TYR A 235 20.62 -4.66 7.09
CA TYR A 235 19.36 -5.06 6.44
C TYR A 235 18.20 -4.15 6.86
N ALA A 236 17.21 -4.04 6.00
CA ALA A 236 15.99 -3.30 6.30
C ALA A 236 14.79 -3.97 5.63
N ARG A 237 13.69 -4.10 6.35
CA ARG A 237 12.38 -4.45 5.77
C ARG A 237 11.33 -3.46 6.25
N TYR A 238 10.61 -2.88 5.31
CA TYR A 238 9.55 -1.91 5.58
C TYR A 238 8.26 -2.37 4.89
N GLN A 239 7.13 -2.27 5.58
CA GLN A 239 5.83 -2.58 4.98
C GLN A 239 4.77 -1.58 5.47
N THR A 240 4.03 -0.99 4.53
CA THR A 240 2.95 -0.04 4.79
C THR A 240 1.65 -0.50 4.14
N ILE A 241 0.57 -0.63 4.90
CA ILE A 241 -0.76 -0.96 4.38
C ILE A 241 -1.73 0.18 4.65
N MET A 242 -2.18 0.85 3.57
CA MET A 242 -3.07 2.01 3.67
C MET A 242 -4.33 1.88 2.79
N PRO A 243 -5.49 2.45 3.18
CA PRO A 243 -6.67 2.52 2.35
C PRO A 243 -6.53 3.61 1.29
N VAL A 244 -6.72 3.23 0.03
CA VAL A 244 -6.65 4.11 -1.15
C VAL A 244 -7.97 4.18 -1.92
N TYR A 245 -8.92 3.31 -1.56
CA TYR A 245 -10.34 3.45 -1.83
C TYR A 245 -11.13 2.96 -0.62
N ASN A 246 -12.12 3.72 -0.18
CA ASN A 246 -12.91 3.39 1.01
C ASN A 246 -14.29 4.02 0.87
N ASP A 247 -15.17 3.35 0.12
CA ASP A 247 -16.52 3.81 -0.20
C ASP A 247 -17.35 2.65 -0.73
N ARG A 248 -18.69 2.74 -0.67
CA ARG A 248 -19.62 1.80 -1.30
C ARG A 248 -19.48 0.33 -0.88
N ASN A 249 -19.01 0.05 0.34
CA ASN A 249 -18.67 -1.30 0.80
C ASN A 249 -17.50 -1.94 0.03
N LEU A 250 -16.68 -1.12 -0.63
CA LEU A 250 -15.41 -1.53 -1.21
C LEU A 250 -14.27 -0.85 -0.47
N ILE A 251 -13.26 -1.65 -0.14
CA ILE A 251 -11.97 -1.17 0.35
C ILE A 251 -10.92 -1.58 -0.66
N THR A 252 -10.07 -0.66 -1.11
CA THR A 252 -8.78 -1.04 -1.71
C THR A 252 -7.69 -0.67 -0.73
N LEU A 253 -6.91 -1.67 -0.32
CA LEU A 253 -5.69 -1.50 0.46
C LEU A 253 -4.50 -1.50 -0.49
N GLN A 254 -3.66 -0.48 -0.37
CA GLN A 254 -2.33 -0.42 -0.96
C GLN A 254 -1.35 -1.02 0.05
N ASN A 255 -0.58 -2.01 -0.38
CA ASN A 255 0.49 -2.64 0.38
C ASN A 255 1.83 -2.26 -0.26
N ASP A 256 2.50 -1.26 0.30
CA ASP A 256 3.86 -0.89 -0.08
C ASP A 256 4.85 -1.70 0.74
N PHE A 257 5.88 -2.23 0.09
CA PHE A 257 6.93 -2.98 0.76
C PHE A 257 8.30 -2.63 0.20
N TYR A 258 9.29 -2.69 1.07
CA TYR A 258 10.71 -2.52 0.75
C TYR A 258 11.52 -3.56 1.51
N GLU A 259 12.51 -4.14 0.84
CA GLU A 259 13.48 -5.03 1.45
C GLU A 259 14.88 -4.74 0.94
N PHE A 260 15.82 -4.56 1.86
CA PHE A 260 17.24 -4.54 1.59
C PHE A 260 17.91 -5.62 2.41
N SER A 261 18.51 -6.57 1.72
CA SER A 261 19.23 -7.72 2.28
C SER A 261 20.69 -7.72 1.81
N GLY A 262 21.27 -6.52 1.68
CA GLY A 262 22.61 -6.29 1.15
C GLY A 262 22.67 -6.14 -0.38
N GLY A 263 23.84 -5.77 -0.89
CA GLY A 263 24.06 -5.51 -2.32
C GLY A 263 23.98 -4.03 -2.70
N ALA A 264 23.64 -3.73 -3.95
CA ALA A 264 23.72 -2.38 -4.50
C ALA A 264 22.55 -1.47 -4.09
N HIS A 265 21.34 -2.01 -3.95
CA HIS A 265 20.14 -1.29 -3.56
C HIS A 265 19.09 -2.25 -2.97
N GLY A 266 18.09 -1.72 -2.27
CA GLY A 266 16.91 -2.49 -1.86
C GLY A 266 15.89 -2.67 -3.00
N ASN A 267 15.04 -3.67 -2.87
CA ASN A 267 13.90 -3.88 -3.74
C ASN A 267 12.64 -3.32 -3.09
N TYR A 268 11.73 -2.81 -3.90
CA TYR A 268 10.45 -2.32 -3.42
C TYR A 268 9.34 -2.62 -4.40
N GLY A 269 8.12 -2.58 -3.90
CA GLY A 269 6.94 -2.72 -4.72
C GLY A 269 5.67 -2.32 -3.99
N THR A 270 4.59 -2.36 -4.73
CA THR A 270 3.24 -2.08 -4.26
C THR A 270 2.32 -3.17 -4.77
N LEU A 271 1.50 -3.72 -3.90
CA LEU A 271 0.41 -4.62 -4.25
C LEU A 271 -0.92 -4.01 -3.81
N PHE A 272 -1.95 -4.18 -4.62
CA PHE A 272 -3.29 -3.72 -4.29
C PHE A 272 -4.21 -4.90 -3.98
N HIS A 273 -5.02 -4.71 -2.94
CA HIS A 273 -6.02 -5.67 -2.50
C HIS A 273 -7.38 -5.00 -2.40
N THR A 274 -8.28 -5.31 -3.33
CA THR A 274 -9.65 -4.77 -3.33
C THR A 274 -10.62 -5.79 -2.71
N TYR A 275 -11.32 -5.38 -1.66
CA TYR A 275 -12.27 -6.20 -0.92
C TYR A 275 -13.70 -5.68 -1.05
N ASP A 276 -14.62 -6.58 -1.39
CA ASP A 276 -16.05 -6.41 -1.20
C ASP A 276 -16.43 -6.80 0.24
N LEU A 277 -16.84 -5.81 1.03
CA LEU A 277 -17.16 -5.98 2.44
C LEU A 277 -18.49 -6.70 2.68
N ILE A 278 -19.42 -6.66 1.73
CA ILE A 278 -20.71 -7.34 1.84
C ILE A 278 -20.52 -8.82 1.56
N ASN A 279 -19.85 -9.14 0.46
CA ASN A 279 -19.62 -10.51 0.02
C ASN A 279 -18.42 -11.17 0.71
N LYS A 280 -17.66 -10.41 1.51
CA LYS A 280 -16.44 -10.86 2.20
C LYS A 280 -15.49 -11.57 1.24
N LYS A 281 -15.20 -10.88 0.13
CA LYS A 281 -14.45 -11.41 -1.00
C LYS A 281 -13.38 -10.43 -1.44
N GLU A 282 -12.17 -10.93 -1.68
CA GLU A 282 -11.17 -10.21 -2.48
C GLU A 282 -11.56 -10.29 -3.95
N LEU A 283 -11.74 -9.14 -4.57
CA LEU A 283 -12.12 -9.03 -5.97
C LEU A 283 -10.91 -9.35 -6.86
N LYS A 284 -11.16 -10.16 -7.87
CA LYS A 284 -10.23 -10.36 -8.99
C LYS A 284 -10.60 -9.44 -10.14
N LEU A 285 -9.66 -9.19 -11.04
CA LEU A 285 -9.93 -8.36 -12.22
C LEU A 285 -11.13 -8.89 -13.04
N SER A 286 -11.27 -10.22 -13.14
CA SER A 286 -12.39 -10.89 -13.81
C SER A 286 -13.76 -10.67 -13.15
N ASP A 287 -13.79 -10.30 -11.86
CA ASP A 287 -15.05 -9.90 -11.20
C ASP A 287 -15.49 -8.51 -11.65
N LEU A 288 -14.54 -7.68 -12.10
CA LEU A 288 -14.77 -6.29 -12.48
C LEU A 288 -15.03 -6.12 -13.98
N ILE A 289 -14.22 -6.79 -14.81
CA ILE A 289 -14.24 -6.72 -16.26
C ILE A 289 -14.17 -8.11 -16.88
N GLN A 290 -15.01 -8.35 -17.89
CA GLN A 290 -15.11 -9.59 -18.66
C GLN A 290 -14.41 -9.40 -20.00
N ILE A 291 -13.08 -9.41 -19.97
CA ILE A 291 -12.21 -9.16 -21.12
C ILE A 291 -11.00 -10.09 -21.06
N ASP A 292 -10.53 -10.60 -22.20
CA ASP A 292 -9.26 -11.32 -22.28
C ASP A 292 -8.06 -10.38 -22.28
N SER A 293 -6.88 -10.90 -21.93
CA SER A 293 -5.66 -10.10 -21.84
C SER A 293 -5.24 -9.50 -23.18
N ILE A 294 -5.47 -10.20 -24.30
CA ILE A 294 -5.12 -9.73 -25.66
C ILE A 294 -5.92 -8.47 -26.01
N THR A 295 -7.18 -8.40 -25.60
CA THR A 295 -8.07 -7.26 -25.84
C THR A 295 -7.84 -6.14 -24.83
N LEU A 296 -7.50 -6.47 -23.58
CA LEU A 296 -7.21 -5.48 -22.53
C LEU A 296 -5.88 -4.75 -22.76
N GLN A 297 -4.85 -5.47 -23.19
CA GLN A 297 -3.50 -4.96 -23.42
C GLN A 297 -3.46 -3.63 -24.19
N PRO A 298 -4.06 -3.50 -25.40
CA PRO A 298 -4.00 -2.26 -26.17
C PRO A 298 -4.77 -1.10 -25.53
N ILE A 299 -5.74 -1.38 -24.65
CA ILE A 299 -6.48 -0.34 -23.91
C ILE A 299 -5.59 0.26 -22.83
N VAL A 300 -4.92 -0.60 -22.05
CA VAL A 300 -3.99 -0.19 -21.00
C VAL A 300 -2.78 0.51 -21.63
N GLU A 301 -2.22 -0.01 -22.73
CA GLU A 301 -1.11 0.63 -23.42
C GLU A 301 -1.49 2.03 -23.96
N ARG A 302 -2.70 2.20 -24.48
CA ARG A 302 -3.17 3.53 -24.92
C ARG A 302 -3.19 4.51 -23.75
N ALA A 303 -3.78 4.11 -22.62
CA ALA A 303 -3.80 4.92 -21.41
C ALA A 303 -2.38 5.24 -20.92
N PHE A 304 -1.46 4.27 -20.95
CA PHE A 304 -0.06 4.47 -20.62
C PHE A 304 0.59 5.52 -21.51
N ARG A 305 0.44 5.41 -22.84
CA ARG A 305 1.01 6.36 -23.80
C ARG A 305 0.49 7.78 -23.57
N GLU A 306 -0.81 7.92 -23.29
CA GLU A 306 -1.44 9.21 -23.00
C GLU A 306 -0.94 9.79 -21.67
N GLN A 307 -1.00 9.02 -20.59
CA GLN A 307 -0.65 9.44 -19.24
C GLN A 307 0.83 9.81 -19.11
N TYR A 308 1.72 9.01 -19.71
CA TYR A 308 3.18 9.22 -19.68
C TYR A 308 3.72 10.02 -20.88
N ARG A 309 2.83 10.47 -21.78
CA ARG A 309 3.16 11.26 -22.99
C ARG A 309 4.22 10.59 -23.86
N ILE A 310 4.13 9.27 -24.01
CA ILE A 310 5.09 8.46 -24.75
C ILE A 310 4.94 8.72 -26.25
N LYS A 311 5.93 9.40 -26.84
CA LYS A 311 5.97 9.77 -28.27
C LYS A 311 6.60 8.69 -29.14
N VAL A 312 7.43 7.82 -28.56
CA VAL A 312 8.14 6.77 -29.31
C VAL A 312 7.15 5.73 -29.81
N LYS A 313 7.31 5.31 -31.07
CA LYS A 313 6.46 4.26 -31.64
C LYS A 313 6.76 2.90 -31.01
N ASN A 314 8.04 2.55 -30.93
CA ASN A 314 8.51 1.30 -30.32
C ASN A 314 8.67 1.48 -28.80
N LEU A 315 7.88 0.74 -28.01
CA LEU A 315 7.97 0.80 -26.55
C LEU A 315 9.23 0.15 -26.00
N SER A 316 9.96 -0.67 -26.75
CA SER A 316 11.26 -1.23 -26.29
C SER A 316 12.34 -0.16 -26.03
N GLN A 317 12.08 1.11 -26.35
CA GLN A 317 12.94 2.23 -25.98
C GLN A 317 12.75 2.67 -24.52
N VAL A 318 11.65 2.28 -23.88
CA VAL A 318 11.29 2.68 -22.51
C VAL A 318 10.80 1.52 -21.63
N LEU A 319 10.36 0.42 -22.25
CA LEU A 319 9.99 -0.86 -21.64
C LEU A 319 10.94 -1.97 -22.10
N PHE A 320 10.91 -3.13 -21.45
CA PHE A 320 11.64 -4.32 -21.89
C PHE A 320 11.09 -4.91 -23.18
N ASP A 321 9.76 -4.87 -23.33
CA ASP A 321 9.04 -5.41 -24.48
C ASP A 321 8.47 -4.30 -25.38
N PRO A 322 8.16 -4.60 -26.66
CA PRO A 322 7.59 -3.61 -27.58
C PRO A 322 6.12 -3.25 -27.29
N HIS A 323 5.56 -3.81 -26.22
CA HIS A 323 4.18 -3.63 -25.78
C HIS A 323 4.13 -3.62 -24.24
N LEU A 324 3.09 -3.00 -23.66
CA LEU A 324 2.86 -3.05 -22.21
C LEU A 324 1.99 -4.25 -21.87
N ALA A 325 2.53 -5.29 -21.24
CA ALA A 325 1.78 -6.48 -20.81
C ALA A 325 0.65 -6.13 -19.82
N THR A 326 -0.38 -6.95 -19.69
CA THR A 326 -1.40 -6.79 -18.63
C THR A 326 -0.87 -7.26 -17.27
N THR A 327 -1.44 -6.75 -16.19
CA THR A 327 -1.12 -7.15 -14.80
C THR A 327 -2.40 -7.42 -14.01
N ASP A 328 -2.32 -8.35 -13.06
CA ASP A 328 -3.37 -8.60 -12.06
C ASP A 328 -3.18 -7.73 -10.80
N ASN A 329 -2.14 -6.89 -10.76
CA ASN A 329 -1.94 -5.90 -9.71
C ASN A 329 -2.71 -4.61 -10.06
N PHE A 330 -3.94 -4.51 -9.56
CA PHE A 330 -4.84 -3.41 -9.90
C PHE A 330 -5.54 -2.84 -8.67
N TYR A 331 -5.98 -1.60 -8.79
CA TYR A 331 -6.90 -0.97 -7.84
C TYR A 331 -8.15 -0.46 -8.55
N ILE A 332 -9.23 -0.29 -7.79
CA ILE A 332 -10.47 0.29 -8.30
C ILE A 332 -10.71 1.68 -7.70
N THR A 333 -11.30 2.55 -8.50
CA THR A 333 -11.84 3.84 -8.06
C THR A 333 -13.29 3.99 -8.50
N ASN A 334 -13.93 5.09 -8.14
CA ASN A 334 -15.32 5.35 -8.55
C ASN A 334 -15.48 5.59 -10.06
N LYS A 335 -14.38 5.72 -10.82
CA LYS A 335 -14.39 6.05 -12.25
C LYS A 335 -13.52 5.14 -13.12
N GLY A 336 -12.76 4.21 -12.58
CA GLY A 336 -11.89 3.37 -13.38
C GLY A 336 -11.09 2.35 -12.58
N ILE A 337 -10.13 1.75 -13.27
CA ILE A 337 -9.20 0.75 -12.73
C ILE A 337 -7.79 1.27 -12.99
N GLY A 338 -6.94 1.26 -11.96
CA GLY A 338 -5.51 1.49 -12.12
C GLY A 338 -4.75 0.18 -12.16
N PHE A 339 -3.73 0.10 -13.01
CA PHE A 339 -2.86 -1.05 -13.19
C PHE A 339 -1.43 -0.65 -12.81
N LEU A 340 -0.84 -1.32 -11.83
CA LEU A 340 0.50 -1.01 -11.34
C LEU A 340 1.50 -2.09 -11.70
N TYR A 341 2.62 -1.64 -12.25
CA TYR A 341 3.77 -2.45 -12.58
C TYR A 341 4.93 -2.09 -11.65
N ASN A 342 5.44 -3.08 -10.94
CA ASN A 342 6.57 -2.92 -10.05
C ASN A 342 7.89 -2.78 -10.83
N PRO A 343 8.96 -2.25 -10.21
CA PRO A 343 10.29 -2.23 -10.81
C PRO A 343 10.67 -3.63 -11.31
N TYR A 344 11.28 -3.68 -12.49
CA TYR A 344 11.67 -4.92 -13.19
C TYR A 344 10.53 -5.78 -13.80
N GLU A 345 9.26 -5.44 -13.62
CA GLU A 345 8.19 -6.18 -14.31
C GLU A 345 8.13 -5.84 -15.80
N VAL A 346 8.18 -4.56 -16.14
CA VAL A 346 8.08 -4.08 -17.54
C VAL A 346 9.15 -3.05 -17.92
N ALA A 347 9.86 -2.49 -16.93
CA ALA A 347 10.91 -1.48 -17.13
C ALA A 347 11.99 -1.57 -16.04
N SER A 348 13.13 -0.92 -16.27
CA SER A 348 14.26 -0.90 -15.34
C SER A 348 13.90 -0.29 -13.98
N TYR A 349 14.64 -0.64 -12.93
CA TYR A 349 14.50 -0.02 -11.60
C TYR A 349 14.56 1.51 -11.60
N ALA A 350 15.41 2.10 -12.44
CA ALA A 350 15.56 3.55 -12.55
C ALA A 350 14.27 4.26 -13.01
N GLN A 351 13.39 3.56 -13.73
CA GLN A 351 12.09 4.10 -14.15
C GLN A 351 11.04 4.03 -13.03
N GLY A 352 11.32 3.26 -11.98
CA GLY A 352 10.42 3.02 -10.86
C GLY A 352 9.14 2.28 -11.25
N GLN A 353 8.10 2.49 -10.45
CA GLN A 353 6.77 1.92 -10.69
C GLN A 353 6.03 2.65 -11.80
N ILE A 354 5.28 1.89 -12.60
CA ILE A 354 4.39 2.43 -13.63
C ILE A 354 2.96 2.20 -13.16
N ASN A 355 2.17 3.28 -13.03
CA ASN A 355 0.77 3.21 -12.65
C ASN A 355 -0.08 3.78 -13.80
N VAL A 356 -0.93 2.95 -14.40
CA VAL A 356 -1.74 3.30 -15.57
C VAL A 356 -3.22 3.29 -15.19
N PHE A 357 -3.87 4.44 -15.24
CA PHE A 357 -5.30 4.53 -14.96
C PHE A 357 -6.14 4.41 -16.23
N VAL A 358 -7.10 3.48 -16.22
CA VAL A 358 -8.05 3.27 -17.32
C VAL A 358 -9.47 3.61 -16.83
N PRO A 359 -10.12 4.64 -17.40
CA PRO A 359 -11.47 5.01 -17.00
C PRO A 359 -12.49 3.96 -17.44
N PHE A 360 -13.57 3.79 -16.67
CA PHE A 360 -14.67 2.90 -17.00
C PHE A 360 -15.34 3.21 -18.34
N SER A 361 -15.23 4.45 -18.84
CA SER A 361 -15.69 4.81 -20.19
C SER A 361 -14.95 4.04 -21.28
N ALA A 362 -13.64 3.79 -21.11
CA ALA A 362 -12.83 2.99 -22.03
C ALA A 362 -13.09 1.49 -21.88
N LEU A 363 -13.63 1.05 -20.73
CA LEU A 363 -13.93 -0.34 -20.41
C LEU A 363 -15.42 -0.70 -20.54
N LYS A 364 -16.28 0.26 -20.93
CA LYS A 364 -17.75 0.21 -20.75
C LYS A 364 -18.40 -1.09 -21.24
N GLN A 365 -17.98 -1.58 -22.41
CA GLN A 365 -18.53 -2.79 -23.01
C GLN A 365 -18.13 -4.09 -22.31
N TRP A 366 -17.04 -4.07 -21.54
CA TRP A 366 -16.52 -5.23 -20.80
C TRP A 366 -16.81 -5.18 -19.31
N LEU A 367 -17.40 -4.09 -18.78
CA LEU A 367 -17.75 -4.03 -17.36
C LEU A 367 -18.72 -5.16 -16.99
N SER A 368 -18.40 -5.89 -15.92
CA SER A 368 -19.27 -6.95 -15.40
C SER A 368 -20.59 -6.37 -14.88
N PRO A 369 -21.66 -7.19 -14.78
CA PRO A 369 -22.90 -6.76 -14.13
C PRO A 369 -22.68 -6.27 -12.69
N TYR A 370 -21.75 -6.88 -11.97
CA TYR A 370 -21.33 -6.46 -10.64
C TYR A 370 -20.81 -5.02 -10.66
N THR A 371 -19.82 -4.71 -11.49
CA THR A 371 -19.24 -3.36 -11.60
C THR A 371 -20.29 -2.33 -12.00
N LYS A 372 -21.13 -2.66 -12.98
CA LYS A 372 -22.18 -1.73 -13.44
C LYS A 372 -23.16 -1.40 -12.33
N SER A 373 -23.60 -2.39 -11.57
CA SER A 373 -24.48 -2.20 -10.41
C SER A 373 -23.80 -1.37 -9.32
N GLN A 374 -22.58 -1.75 -8.94
CA GLN A 374 -21.79 -1.14 -7.87
C GLN A 374 -21.53 0.36 -8.08
N PHE A 375 -21.30 0.78 -9.33
CA PHE A 375 -21.00 2.17 -9.69
C PHE A 375 -22.15 2.91 -10.38
N GLY A 376 -23.33 2.29 -10.52
CA GLY A 376 -24.50 2.91 -11.15
C GLY A 376 -24.29 3.23 -12.63
N ILE A 377 -23.57 2.38 -13.36
CA ILE A 377 -23.26 2.57 -14.79
C ILE A 377 -24.39 1.94 -15.61
N SER A 378 -25.04 2.75 -16.46
CA SER A 378 -26.16 2.28 -17.28
C SER A 378 -25.70 1.32 -18.38
N ASN A 379 -26.60 0.38 -18.74
CA ASN A 379 -26.38 -0.57 -19.83
C ASN A 379 -26.55 0.05 -21.23
N ASN A 380 -26.92 1.33 -21.35
CA ASN A 380 -27.19 1.94 -22.65
C ASN A 380 -25.89 2.37 -23.35
N PRO A 381 -25.72 2.05 -24.65
CA PRO A 381 -24.50 2.30 -25.43
C PRO A 381 -24.07 3.77 -25.42
#